data_AF-A0AAU2TKZ9-F1
#
_entry.id   AF-A0AAU2TKZ9-F1
#
_cell.length_a   1.000
_cell.length_b   1.000
_cell.length_c   1.000
_cell.angle_alpha   90.00
_cell.angle_beta   90.00
_cell.angle_gamma   90.00
#
_symmetry.space_group_name_H-M   'P 1'
#
loop_
_entity.id
_entity.type
_entity.pdbx_description
1 polymer ?
#
loop_
_entity_poly.entity_id
_entity_poly.type
_entity_poly.pdbx_seq_one_letter_code
_entity_poly.pdbx_strand_id
1 'polypeptide(L)'
;MAHVTRRRVLTGLGATVAAVLAPPAGSAFADGRKRGPRPLWRAHAHNDYEHPRPLLDALDHRFGSVEADIFLVDGELLIAHSADQLDPTRTLESLYLAPLAARVKANRGSVYRGYRQPLQLLIDIKTEGSSTYLELDRQLGRHKGLFTTFAHGRVHPGAVTAVISGDRAARTPMEAQTVRRAFYDGRLADLGTSESSFASLISDNWTLNFTWPGVGAFPEAERQKLRSIVGAAHARGQQVRFWATPDLAGPARDALWAELLAAGVDYLNTDDLAGLEAFLDAHRTA
;
A
#
# COMPACT_ATOMS: atom_id res chain seq x y z
N MET A 1 -57.52 -70.12 -28.96
CA MET A 1 -56.75 -70.31 -30.22
C MET A 1 -56.06 -69.00 -30.53
N ALA A 2 -54.73 -68.95 -30.36
CA ALA A 2 -53.73 -68.70 -31.43
C ALA A 2 -53.78 -67.28 -32.04
N HIS A 3 -52.72 -66.50 -32.26
CA HIS A 3 -51.27 -66.59 -32.07
C HIS A 3 -50.67 -65.16 -32.19
N VAL A 4 -49.44 -65.04 -31.74
CA VAL A 4 -48.47 -63.91 -31.79
C VAL A 4 -48.12 -63.48 -33.24
N THR A 5 -47.73 -62.22 -33.51
CA THR A 5 -46.38 -61.84 -34.07
C THR A 5 -46.21 -60.41 -34.67
N ARG A 6 -45.20 -59.72 -34.09
CA ARG A 6 -44.02 -59.01 -34.67
C ARG A 6 -44.13 -57.70 -35.50
N ARG A 7 -43.54 -56.66 -34.88
CA ARG A 7 -42.48 -55.72 -35.36
C ARG A 7 -42.38 -55.38 -36.85
N ARG A 8 -42.32 -54.06 -37.14
CA ARG A 8 -41.12 -53.41 -37.72
C ARG A 8 -41.13 -51.89 -37.48
N VAL A 9 -39.95 -51.41 -37.09
CA VAL A 9 -39.53 -50.01 -36.94
C VAL A 9 -39.07 -49.51 -38.30
N LEU A 10 -39.32 -48.23 -38.62
CA LEU A 10 -38.42 -47.45 -39.49
C LEU A 10 -38.50 -45.97 -39.12
N THR A 11 -37.34 -45.50 -38.68
CA THR A 11 -36.91 -44.14 -38.38
C THR A 11 -36.86 -43.26 -39.62
N GLY A 12 -37.33 -42.02 -39.50
CA GLY A 12 -37.04 -40.92 -40.44
C GLY A 12 -36.73 -39.65 -39.65
N LEU A 13 -35.44 -39.29 -39.58
CA LEU A 13 -34.93 -38.03 -39.02
C LEU A 13 -35.28 -36.88 -39.98
N GLY A 14 -36.06 -35.90 -39.52
CA GLY A 14 -36.20 -34.59 -40.17
C GLY A 14 -35.30 -33.58 -39.47
N ALA A 15 -34.28 -33.08 -40.15
CA ALA A 15 -33.40 -32.03 -39.65
C ALA A 15 -34.03 -30.65 -39.91
N THR A 16 -34.46 -29.96 -38.86
CA THR A 16 -34.86 -28.55 -38.90
C THR A 16 -33.64 -27.66 -38.72
N VAL A 17 -33.28 -26.88 -39.75
CA VAL A 17 -32.26 -25.83 -39.67
C VAL A 17 -32.88 -24.60 -38.99
N ALA A 18 -32.47 -24.32 -37.76
CA ALA A 18 -32.76 -23.05 -37.08
C ALA A 18 -31.72 -22.01 -37.51
N ALA A 19 -32.15 -21.01 -38.30
CA ALA A 19 -31.33 -19.85 -38.61
C ALA A 19 -31.23 -18.94 -37.38
N VAL A 20 -30.05 -18.92 -36.74
CA VAL A 20 -29.73 -17.97 -35.67
C VAL A 20 -29.34 -16.64 -36.33
N LEU A 21 -30.22 -15.65 -36.24
CA LEU A 21 -29.89 -14.27 -36.58
C LEU A 21 -28.97 -13.70 -35.50
N ALA A 22 -27.68 -13.57 -35.82
CA ALA A 22 -26.73 -12.88 -34.97
C ALA A 22 -27.08 -11.37 -34.93
N PRO A 23 -27.13 -10.75 -33.74
CA PRO A 23 -27.30 -9.30 -33.66
C PRO A 23 -26.08 -8.62 -34.31
N PRO A 24 -26.26 -7.43 -34.91
CA PRO A 24 -25.14 -6.69 -35.48
C PRO A 24 -24.11 -6.46 -34.38
N ALA A 25 -22.84 -6.69 -34.70
CA ALA A 25 -21.70 -6.38 -33.86
C ALA A 25 -21.68 -4.87 -33.59
N GLY A 26 -22.46 -4.45 -32.61
CA GLY A 26 -22.40 -3.12 -32.04
C GLY A 26 -21.00 -2.96 -31.50
N SER A 27 -20.25 -2.07 -32.14
CA SER A 27 -18.98 -1.53 -31.67
C SER A 27 -19.06 -1.43 -30.15
N ALA A 28 -18.40 -2.34 -29.45
CA ALA A 28 -18.10 -2.15 -28.05
C ALA A 28 -17.31 -0.84 -28.04
N PHE A 29 -17.95 0.23 -27.58
CA PHE A 29 -17.24 1.39 -27.13
C PHE A 29 -16.31 0.85 -26.04
N ALA A 30 -15.09 0.48 -26.43
CA ALA A 30 -13.98 0.45 -25.53
C ALA A 30 -14.02 1.84 -24.92
N ASP A 31 -14.51 1.91 -23.68
CA ASP A 31 -14.56 3.12 -22.92
C ASP A 31 -13.08 3.49 -22.76
N GLY A 32 -12.56 4.26 -23.73
CA GLY A 32 -11.21 4.75 -23.85
C GLY A 32 -10.96 5.81 -22.79
N ARG A 33 -11.44 5.55 -21.57
CA ARG A 33 -11.23 6.38 -20.41
C ARG A 33 -9.80 6.14 -19.95
N LYS A 34 -8.91 6.94 -20.55
CA LYS A 34 -7.50 7.09 -20.24
C LYS A 34 -7.22 6.73 -18.78
N ARG A 35 -6.35 5.75 -18.55
CA ARG A 35 -5.75 5.54 -17.23
C ARG A 35 -5.13 6.88 -16.81
N GLY A 36 -5.31 7.26 -15.54
CA GLY A 36 -4.65 8.44 -15.01
C GLY A 36 -3.12 8.32 -15.15
N PRO A 37 -2.36 9.40 -14.88
CA PRO A 37 -0.91 9.30 -14.88
C PRO A 37 -0.45 8.17 -13.95
N ARG A 38 0.63 7.49 -14.34
CA ARG A 38 1.11 6.30 -13.63
C ARG A 38 1.52 6.70 -12.21
N PRO A 39 1.02 5.98 -11.17
CA PRO A 39 1.46 6.20 -9.81
C PRO A 39 2.94 5.91 -9.62
N LEU A 40 3.57 6.72 -8.79
CA LEU A 40 4.94 6.57 -8.32
C LEU A 40 4.93 5.68 -7.08
N TRP A 41 4.78 4.37 -7.30
CA TRP A 41 4.62 3.39 -6.23
C TRP A 41 5.74 3.38 -5.19
N ARG A 42 6.94 3.84 -5.59
CA ARG A 42 8.11 3.91 -4.71
C ARG A 42 8.21 5.22 -3.92
N ALA A 43 7.32 6.18 -4.16
CA ALA A 43 7.35 7.44 -3.44
C ALA A 43 6.56 7.33 -2.14
N HIS A 44 7.17 7.80 -1.05
CA HIS A 44 6.58 7.86 0.27
C HIS A 44 6.64 9.29 0.82
N ALA A 45 5.46 9.85 1.08
CA ALA A 45 5.31 11.18 1.68
C ALA A 45 5.46 11.05 3.19
N HIS A 46 6.66 11.37 3.66
CA HIS A 46 6.98 11.44 5.07
C HIS A 46 6.32 12.70 5.65
N ASN A 47 5.84 12.60 6.90
CA ASN A 47 5.11 13.70 7.55
C ASN A 47 4.00 14.31 6.67
N ASP A 48 3.28 13.51 5.89
CA ASP A 48 2.30 14.00 4.89
C ASP A 48 1.25 14.95 5.49
N TYR A 49 0.95 14.78 6.78
CA TYR A 49 0.04 15.64 7.53
C TYR A 49 0.53 17.08 7.73
N GLU A 50 1.81 17.38 7.52
CA GLU A 50 2.35 18.74 7.58
C GLU A 50 2.10 19.53 6.29
N HIS A 51 1.70 18.86 5.20
CA HIS A 51 1.37 19.53 3.94
C HIS A 51 0.04 20.32 4.02
N PRO A 52 -0.13 21.36 3.17
CA PRO A 52 -1.35 22.18 3.17
C PRO A 52 -2.64 21.39 2.96
N ARG A 53 -2.62 20.34 2.13
CA ARG A 53 -3.74 19.41 1.94
C ARG A 53 -3.25 17.98 2.22
N PRO A 54 -3.27 17.53 3.49
CA PRO A 54 -2.91 16.18 3.86
C PRO A 54 -3.61 15.15 2.98
N LEU A 55 -2.91 14.06 2.64
CA LEU A 55 -3.24 13.05 1.65
C LEU A 55 -3.30 13.57 0.20
N LEU A 56 -4.01 14.68 -0.04
CA LEU A 56 -4.33 15.12 -1.39
C LEU A 56 -3.11 15.61 -2.16
N ASP A 57 -2.19 16.33 -1.50
CA ASP A 57 -0.96 16.80 -2.14
C ASP A 57 -0.09 15.61 -2.60
N ALA A 58 0.16 14.62 -1.74
CA ALA A 58 0.88 13.40 -2.12
C ALA A 58 0.18 12.60 -3.23
N LEU A 59 -1.15 12.51 -3.21
CA LEU A 59 -1.91 11.84 -4.27
C LEU A 59 -1.88 12.61 -5.61
N ASP A 60 -1.83 13.94 -5.58
CA ASP A 60 -1.66 14.78 -6.78
C ASP A 60 -0.25 14.61 -7.37
N HIS A 61 0.76 14.42 -6.52
CA HIS A 61 2.12 13.98 -6.89
C HIS A 61 2.23 12.48 -7.23
N ARG A 62 1.11 11.76 -7.18
CA ARG A 62 0.96 10.35 -7.60
C ARG A 62 1.67 9.34 -6.69
N PHE A 63 1.95 9.69 -5.44
CA PHE A 63 2.70 8.85 -4.50
C PHE A 63 1.99 7.54 -4.14
N GLY A 64 2.77 6.49 -3.94
CA GLY A 64 2.29 5.15 -3.58
C GLY A 64 2.10 4.95 -2.07
N SER A 65 2.66 5.82 -1.24
CA SER A 65 2.67 5.68 0.21
C SER A 65 2.64 7.06 0.89
N VAL A 66 1.94 7.15 2.01
CA VAL A 66 1.83 8.36 2.85
C VAL A 66 1.93 7.99 4.33
N GLU A 67 2.41 8.90 5.17
CA GLU A 67 2.55 8.72 6.62
C GLU A 67 1.60 9.62 7.42
N ALA A 68 1.02 9.06 8.49
CA ALA A 68 0.15 9.77 9.42
C ALA A 68 0.58 9.48 10.87
N ASP A 69 0.97 10.53 11.59
CA ASP A 69 1.31 10.45 13.01
C ASP A 69 0.04 10.61 13.85
N ILE A 70 -0.29 9.60 14.65
CA ILE A 70 -1.52 9.57 15.44
C ILE A 70 -1.29 9.62 16.94
N PHE A 71 -2.16 10.37 17.61
CA PHE A 71 -2.28 10.43 19.06
C PHE A 71 -3.68 9.99 19.48
N LEU A 72 -3.77 9.07 20.45
CA LEU A 72 -5.03 8.74 21.11
C LEU A 72 -5.34 9.78 22.18
N VAL A 73 -6.43 10.53 22.00
CA VAL A 73 -6.89 11.57 22.95
C VAL A 73 -8.40 11.42 23.13
N ASP A 74 -8.84 11.17 24.37
CA ASP A 74 -10.26 11.03 24.73
C ASP A 74 -11.08 10.08 23.83
N GLY A 75 -10.45 9.02 23.33
CA GLY A 75 -11.08 8.01 22.46
C GLY A 75 -11.13 8.38 20.98
N GLU A 76 -10.47 9.47 20.57
CA GLU A 76 -10.32 9.89 19.17
C GLU A 76 -8.85 9.81 18.73
N LEU A 77 -8.62 9.61 17.42
CA LEU A 77 -7.28 9.56 16.83
C LEU A 77 -6.97 10.88 16.14
N LEU A 78 -6.22 11.73 16.83
CA LEU A 78 -5.80 13.03 16.33
C LEU A 78 -4.48 12.92 15.55
N ILE A 79 -4.27 13.85 14.61
CA ILE A 79 -3.08 13.91 13.75
C ILE A 79 -2.22 15.11 14.17
N ALA A 80 -0.97 14.86 14.53
CA ALA A 80 0.02 15.88 14.87
C ALA A 80 1.45 15.30 14.82
N HIS A 81 2.47 16.16 14.72
CA HIS A 81 3.85 15.74 14.93
C HIS A 81 4.15 15.57 16.42
N SER A 82 3.68 16.52 17.23
CA SER A 82 3.89 16.59 18.67
C SER A 82 2.62 16.96 19.42
N ALA A 83 2.56 16.62 20.71
CA ALA A 83 1.36 16.79 21.52
C ALA A 83 0.88 18.26 21.66
N ASP A 84 1.78 19.23 21.54
CA ASP A 84 1.47 20.67 21.60
C ASP A 84 0.79 21.20 20.34
N GLN A 85 0.77 20.42 19.25
CA GLN A 85 0.12 20.78 17.98
C GLN A 85 -1.26 20.14 17.81
N LEU A 86 -1.76 19.42 18.83
CA LEU A 86 -3.02 18.71 18.74
C LEU A 86 -4.18 19.67 18.49
N ASP A 87 -4.89 19.42 17.39
CA ASP A 87 -6.12 20.11 17.01
C ASP A 87 -7.26 19.08 16.97
N PRO A 88 -8.32 19.23 17.78
CA PRO A 88 -9.43 18.28 17.82
C PRO A 88 -10.21 18.18 16.49
N THR A 89 -10.02 19.13 15.56
CA THR A 89 -10.60 19.08 14.22
C THR A 89 -9.78 18.24 13.25
N ARG A 90 -8.51 17.96 13.55
CA ARG A 90 -7.57 17.22 12.71
C ARG A 90 -7.50 15.76 13.16
N THR A 91 -8.45 14.97 12.69
CA THR A 91 -8.53 13.52 13.01
C THR A 91 -8.03 12.64 11.86
N LEU A 92 -7.60 11.41 12.17
CA LEU A 92 -7.26 10.40 11.18
C LEU A 92 -8.43 10.16 10.20
N GLU A 93 -9.66 10.13 10.74
CA GLU A 93 -10.89 9.97 9.95
C GLU A 93 -11.05 11.09 8.91
N SER A 94 -10.93 12.35 9.34
CA SER A 94 -11.19 13.53 8.50
C SER A 94 -10.10 13.76 7.45
N LEU A 95 -8.83 13.53 7.79
CA LEU A 95 -7.71 13.81 6.91
C LEU A 95 -7.36 12.64 5.98
N TYR A 96 -7.55 11.39 6.43
CA TYR A 96 -7.13 10.21 5.67
C TYR A 96 -8.27 9.26 5.32
N LEU A 97 -9.01 8.74 6.31
CA LEU A 97 -9.89 7.58 6.06
C LEU A 97 -11.11 7.92 5.20
N ALA A 98 -11.86 8.97 5.55
CA ALA A 98 -13.03 9.39 4.79
C ALA A 98 -12.67 9.88 3.37
N PRO A 99 -11.62 10.70 3.16
CA PRO A 99 -11.15 11.05 1.82
C PRO A 99 -10.71 9.85 0.97
N LEU A 100 -9.99 8.88 1.55
CA LEU A 100 -9.60 7.65 0.86
C LEU A 100 -10.82 6.82 0.46
N ALA A 101 -11.77 6.62 1.37
CA ALA A 101 -13.00 5.88 1.09
C ALA A 101 -13.79 6.53 -0.06
N ALA A 102 -13.96 7.86 -0.03
CA ALA A 102 -14.62 8.62 -1.08
C ALA A 102 -13.91 8.49 -2.44
N ARG A 103 -12.57 8.62 -2.44
CA ARG A 103 -11.75 8.48 -3.66
C ARG A 103 -11.83 7.07 -4.23
N VAL A 104 -11.70 6.04 -3.40
CA VAL A 104 -11.76 4.63 -3.82
C VAL A 104 -13.13 4.31 -4.42
N LYS A 105 -14.22 4.82 -3.83
CA LYS A 105 -15.57 4.71 -4.39
C LYS A 105 -15.66 5.36 -5.77
N ALA A 106 -15.18 6.60 -5.92
CA ALA A 106 -15.16 7.32 -7.19
C ALA A 106 -14.33 6.59 -8.27
N ASN A 107 -13.23 5.96 -7.86
CA ASN A 107 -12.29 5.24 -8.73
C ASN A 107 -12.59 3.73 -8.85
N ARG A 108 -13.79 3.29 -8.45
CA ARG A 108 -14.29 1.91 -8.61
C ARG A 108 -13.39 0.85 -7.95
N GLY A 109 -12.98 1.11 -6.71
CA GLY A 109 -12.25 0.15 -5.88
C GLY A 109 -10.73 0.28 -5.93
N SER A 110 -10.20 1.44 -6.35
CA SER A 110 -8.76 1.72 -6.37
C SER A 110 -8.47 3.15 -5.93
N VAL A 111 -7.35 3.42 -5.27
CA VAL A 111 -6.95 4.82 -4.98
C VAL A 111 -6.62 5.56 -6.26
N TYR A 112 -5.90 4.91 -7.18
CA TYR A 112 -5.60 5.42 -8.51
C TYR A 112 -6.41 4.68 -9.56
N ARG A 113 -7.28 5.41 -10.28
CA ARG A 113 -8.19 4.83 -11.26
C ARG A 113 -7.45 3.98 -12.30
N GLY A 114 -7.83 2.70 -12.38
CA GLY A 114 -7.26 1.75 -13.34
C GLY A 114 -5.97 1.07 -12.86
N TYR A 115 -5.53 1.35 -11.63
CA TYR A 115 -4.40 0.69 -10.99
C TYR A 115 -4.88 -0.05 -9.75
N ARG A 116 -4.67 -1.37 -9.70
CA ARG A 116 -5.17 -2.23 -8.61
C ARG A 116 -4.21 -2.35 -7.43
N GLN A 117 -3.00 -1.82 -7.55
CA GLN A 117 -2.02 -1.84 -6.47
C GLN A 117 -2.52 -0.92 -5.33
N PRO A 118 -2.49 -1.38 -4.07
CA PRO A 118 -2.95 -0.57 -2.95
C PRO A 118 -2.01 0.59 -2.69
N LEU A 119 -2.58 1.71 -2.22
CA LEU A 119 -1.82 2.75 -1.55
C LEU A 119 -1.38 2.23 -0.17
N GLN A 120 -0.16 2.49 0.25
CA GLN A 120 0.22 2.27 1.65
C GLN A 120 -0.13 3.50 2.50
N LEU A 121 -0.81 3.27 3.61
CA LEU A 121 -0.98 4.27 4.67
C LEU A 121 -0.14 3.79 5.86
N LEU A 122 1.02 4.41 6.06
CA LEU A 122 1.85 4.18 7.22
C LEU A 122 1.29 5.01 8.38
N ILE A 123 0.99 4.38 9.50
CA ILE A 123 0.36 5.01 10.66
C ILE A 123 1.33 4.88 11.83
N ASP A 124 1.97 5.98 12.21
CA ASP A 124 2.95 6.02 13.29
C ASP A 124 2.26 6.41 14.61
N ILE A 125 2.27 5.50 15.57
CA ILE A 125 1.62 5.71 16.86
C ILE A 125 2.56 6.49 17.79
N LYS A 126 2.13 7.69 18.22
CA LYS A 126 2.87 8.59 19.12
C LYS A 126 2.44 8.53 20.59
N THR A 127 1.40 7.76 20.89
CA THR A 127 0.91 7.45 22.25
C THR A 127 1.20 5.99 22.62
N GLU A 128 0.72 5.50 23.76
CA GLU A 128 0.90 4.09 24.14
C GLU A 128 0.31 3.15 23.06
N GLY A 129 1.11 2.22 22.56
CA GLY A 129 0.83 1.47 21.35
C GLY A 129 -0.38 0.54 21.44
N SER A 130 -0.59 -0.12 22.58
CA SER A 130 -1.64 -1.14 22.71
C SER A 130 -3.04 -0.53 22.63
N SER A 131 -3.30 0.48 23.45
CA SER A 131 -4.59 1.18 23.51
C SER A 131 -4.87 1.96 22.23
N THR A 132 -3.86 2.64 21.68
CA THR A 132 -3.97 3.40 20.43
C THR A 132 -4.29 2.48 19.25
N TYR A 133 -3.61 1.33 19.15
CA TYR A 133 -3.89 0.36 18.09
C TYR A 133 -5.30 -0.23 18.18
N LEU A 134 -5.79 -0.54 19.38
CA LEU A 134 -7.14 -1.07 19.55
C LEU A 134 -8.22 -0.08 19.08
N GLU A 135 -8.03 1.20 19.39
CA GLU A 135 -8.91 2.25 18.86
C GLU A 135 -8.76 2.37 17.33
N LEU A 136 -7.54 2.32 16.80
CA LEU A 136 -7.30 2.33 15.36
C LEU A 136 -8.01 1.18 14.65
N ASP A 137 -7.86 -0.07 15.09
CA ASP A 137 -8.56 -1.21 14.46
C ASP A 137 -10.08 -1.01 14.45
N ARG A 138 -10.63 -0.43 15.53
CA ARG A 138 -12.06 -0.09 15.62
C ARG A 138 -12.46 0.93 14.56
N GLN A 139 -11.67 1.99 14.35
CA GLN A 139 -11.91 2.98 13.29
C GLN A 139 -11.76 2.38 11.89
N LEU A 140 -10.70 1.62 11.63
CA LEU A 140 -10.50 0.92 10.35
C LEU A 140 -11.68 -0.02 10.03
N GLY A 141 -12.26 -0.66 11.05
CA GLY A 141 -13.43 -1.52 10.92
C GLY A 141 -14.72 -0.84 10.44
N ARG A 142 -14.81 0.49 10.56
CA ARG A 142 -15.94 1.27 10.02
C ARG A 142 -15.88 1.40 8.49
N HIS A 143 -14.69 1.31 7.90
CA HIS A 143 -14.46 1.43 6.44
C HIS A 143 -14.39 0.07 5.74
N LYS A 144 -15.50 -0.67 5.77
CA LYS A 144 -15.58 -2.02 5.20
C LYS A 144 -15.19 -2.04 3.72
N GLY A 145 -14.26 -2.92 3.36
CA GLY A 145 -13.79 -3.11 1.98
C GLY A 145 -12.75 -2.09 1.50
N LEU A 146 -12.33 -1.15 2.35
CA LEU A 146 -11.25 -0.21 2.01
C LEU A 146 -9.88 -0.88 2.12
N PHE A 147 -9.63 -1.57 3.23
CA PHE A 147 -8.30 -2.05 3.60
C PHE A 147 -7.97 -3.45 3.08
N THR A 148 -6.69 -3.66 2.81
CA THR A 148 -6.08 -4.99 2.77
C THR A 148 -6.23 -5.63 4.15
N THR A 149 -6.69 -6.87 4.21
CA THR A 149 -6.95 -7.56 5.47
C THR A 149 -6.22 -8.89 5.54
N PHE A 150 -5.93 -9.35 6.75
CA PHE A 150 -5.55 -10.73 7.01
C PHE A 150 -6.73 -11.44 7.66
N ALA A 151 -7.20 -12.54 7.07
CA ALA A 151 -8.27 -13.35 7.63
C ALA A 151 -8.15 -14.79 7.13
N HIS A 152 -8.45 -15.76 8.00
CA HIS A 152 -8.40 -17.19 7.67
C HIS A 152 -7.02 -17.63 7.13
N GLY A 153 -5.93 -17.11 7.71
CA GLY A 153 -4.57 -17.45 7.33
C GLY A 153 -4.12 -16.86 5.98
N ARG A 154 -4.87 -15.91 5.40
CA ARG A 154 -4.58 -15.33 4.08
C ARG A 154 -4.70 -13.82 4.08
N VAL A 155 -3.91 -13.18 3.23
CA VAL A 155 -4.03 -11.75 2.92
C VAL A 155 -5.05 -11.55 1.79
N HIS A 156 -6.00 -10.65 2.01
CA HIS A 156 -7.03 -10.25 1.06
C HIS A 156 -6.78 -8.79 0.67
N PRO A 157 -6.32 -8.53 -0.57
CA PRO A 157 -6.00 -7.17 -1.02
C PRO A 157 -7.20 -6.22 -1.00
N GLY A 158 -6.97 -5.02 -0.46
CA GLY A 158 -7.89 -3.88 -0.55
C GLY A 158 -7.33 -2.76 -1.44
N ALA A 159 -7.93 -1.59 -1.38
CA ALA A 159 -7.44 -0.41 -2.07
C ALA A 159 -6.34 0.33 -1.29
N VAL A 160 -6.28 0.10 0.03
CA VAL A 160 -5.30 0.70 0.95
C VAL A 160 -4.71 -0.40 1.83
N THR A 161 -3.40 -0.41 2.04
CA THR A 161 -2.74 -1.26 3.05
C THR A 161 -2.32 -0.37 4.21
N ALA A 162 -2.99 -0.50 5.35
CA ALA A 162 -2.58 0.16 6.59
C ALA A 162 -1.39 -0.58 7.21
N VAL A 163 -0.33 0.15 7.56
CA VAL A 163 0.87 -0.41 8.20
C VAL A 163 1.19 0.37 9.47
N ILE A 164 1.32 -0.31 10.60
CA ILE A 164 1.47 0.29 11.93
C ILE A 164 2.95 0.43 12.29
N SER A 165 3.39 1.66 12.54
CA SER A 165 4.72 2.02 13.05
C SER A 165 4.61 2.75 14.40
N GLY A 166 5.69 3.39 14.84
CA GLY A 166 5.77 4.06 16.14
C GLY A 166 5.92 3.08 17.30
N ASP A 167 5.13 3.28 18.36
CA ASP A 167 5.22 2.53 19.61
C ASP A 167 5.07 1.01 19.43
N ARG A 168 5.99 0.24 20.01
CA ARG A 168 6.10 -1.21 19.76
C ARG A 168 5.05 -2.02 20.54
N ALA A 169 4.39 -1.47 21.55
CA ALA A 169 3.35 -2.16 22.31
C ALA A 169 2.13 -2.51 21.44
N ALA A 170 1.94 -1.81 20.31
CA ALA A 170 0.93 -2.16 19.30
C ALA A 170 1.06 -3.62 18.77
N ARG A 171 2.27 -4.21 18.83
CA ARG A 171 2.52 -5.58 18.34
C ARG A 171 1.65 -6.62 19.05
N THR A 172 1.53 -6.54 20.37
CA THR A 172 0.84 -7.56 21.17
C THR A 172 -0.64 -7.71 20.81
N PRO A 173 -1.47 -6.64 20.79
CA PRO A 173 -2.86 -6.78 20.36
C PRO A 173 -2.98 -7.14 18.87
N MET A 174 -2.05 -6.73 18.01
CA MET A 174 -2.03 -7.15 16.61
C MET A 174 -1.82 -8.65 16.45
N GLU A 175 -0.84 -9.24 17.14
CA GLU A 175 -0.54 -10.68 17.05
C GLU A 175 -1.70 -11.54 17.57
N ALA A 176 -2.46 -11.04 18.56
CA ALA A 176 -3.63 -11.72 19.11
C ALA A 176 -4.84 -11.77 18.14
N GLN A 177 -4.85 -10.94 17.10
CA GLN A 177 -5.97 -10.87 16.15
C GLN A 177 -5.91 -11.96 15.08
N THR A 178 -6.99 -12.73 14.97
CA THR A 178 -7.22 -13.72 13.89
C THR A 178 -7.73 -13.07 12.59
N VAL A 179 -8.33 -11.88 12.70
CA VAL A 179 -8.71 -11.01 11.60
C VAL A 179 -8.11 -9.63 11.84
N ARG A 180 -7.28 -9.16 10.90
CA ARG A 180 -6.56 -7.87 10.98
C ARG A 180 -6.86 -6.99 9.78
N ARG A 181 -6.93 -5.67 10.02
CA ARG A 181 -7.11 -4.64 8.98
C ARG A 181 -5.86 -3.80 8.75
N ALA A 182 -4.80 -4.10 9.49
CA ALA A 182 -3.50 -3.48 9.38
C ALA A 182 -2.39 -4.52 9.48
N PHE A 183 -1.23 -4.16 8.96
CA PHE A 183 0.01 -4.90 9.00
C PHE A 183 1.02 -4.14 9.83
N TYR A 184 2.13 -4.79 10.17
CA TYR A 184 3.13 -4.23 11.06
C TYR A 184 4.33 -3.71 10.30
N ASP A 185 4.89 -2.58 10.76
CA ASP A 185 6.20 -2.11 10.36
C ASP A 185 7.27 -2.79 11.24
N GLY A 186 7.91 -3.83 10.71
CA GLY A 186 9.01 -4.51 11.36
C GLY A 186 10.31 -3.70 11.31
N ARG A 187 11.26 -4.03 12.18
CA ARG A 187 12.64 -3.50 12.13
C ARG A 187 13.56 -4.51 11.45
N LEU A 188 14.82 -4.15 11.17
CA LEU A 188 15.77 -5.12 10.60
C LEU A 188 15.99 -6.35 11.48
N ALA A 189 15.80 -6.21 12.80
CA ALA A 189 15.83 -7.36 13.74
C ALA A 189 14.66 -8.34 13.54
N ASP A 190 13.56 -7.90 12.92
CA ASP A 190 12.41 -8.76 12.57
C ASP A 190 12.62 -9.51 11.24
N LEU A 191 13.70 -9.20 10.52
CA LEU A 191 14.03 -9.82 9.26
C LEU A 191 14.38 -11.30 9.48
N GLY A 192 13.65 -12.19 8.80
CA GLY A 192 13.80 -13.64 8.96
C GLY A 192 13.03 -14.25 10.12
N THR A 193 12.46 -13.44 11.02
CA THR A 193 11.68 -13.92 12.17
C THR A 193 10.18 -13.65 12.03
N SER A 194 9.81 -12.59 11.33
CA SER A 194 8.40 -12.21 11.09
C SER A 194 7.94 -12.58 9.68
N GLU A 195 6.70 -13.06 9.57
CA GLU A 195 6.07 -13.38 8.28
C GLU A 195 5.52 -12.12 7.60
N SER A 196 5.57 -12.05 6.27
CA SER A 196 5.06 -10.91 5.49
C SER A 196 3.55 -10.67 5.64
N SER A 197 2.79 -11.70 6.00
CA SER A 197 1.37 -11.58 6.36
C SER A 197 1.10 -10.88 7.70
N PHE A 198 2.15 -10.61 8.47
CA PHE A 198 2.11 -9.79 9.68
C PHE A 198 2.94 -8.53 9.46
N ALA A 199 4.26 -8.67 9.28
CA ALA A 199 5.17 -7.56 9.03
C ALA A 199 5.40 -7.39 7.52
N SER A 200 4.47 -6.73 6.83
CA SER A 200 4.55 -6.53 5.37
C SER A 200 5.66 -5.55 4.96
N LEU A 201 6.08 -4.69 5.89
CA LEU A 201 7.14 -3.70 5.72
C LEU A 201 8.26 -3.98 6.75
N ILE A 202 9.50 -3.86 6.31
CA ILE A 202 10.68 -3.75 7.16
C ILE A 202 11.24 -2.33 6.97
N SER A 203 11.16 -1.51 8.02
CA SER A 203 11.74 -0.18 8.02
C SER A 203 12.76 0.00 9.12
N ASP A 204 13.79 0.80 8.87
CA ASP A 204 14.75 1.16 9.90
C ASP A 204 15.37 2.54 9.67
N ASN A 205 16.02 3.05 10.71
CA ASN A 205 16.76 4.29 10.65
C ASN A 205 18.01 4.08 9.79
N TRP A 206 18.17 4.90 8.75
CA TRP A 206 19.32 4.89 7.85
C TRP A 206 20.63 5.08 8.62
N THR A 207 20.70 6.10 9.48
CA THR A 207 21.91 6.48 10.24
C THR A 207 22.35 5.47 11.30
N LEU A 208 21.45 4.57 11.74
CA LEU A 208 21.82 3.43 12.59
C LEU A 208 22.48 2.29 11.80
N ASN A 209 22.37 2.30 10.47
CA ASN A 209 22.77 1.20 9.61
C ASN A 209 23.86 1.56 8.60
N PHE A 210 23.97 2.82 8.23
CA PHE A 210 24.81 3.33 7.16
C PHE A 210 25.45 4.64 7.59
N THR A 211 26.70 4.84 7.23
CA THR A 211 27.45 6.06 7.56
C THR A 211 27.55 7.02 6.38
N TRP A 212 27.19 6.56 5.17
CA TRP A 212 27.30 7.35 3.96
C TRP A 212 26.28 8.49 3.91
N PRO A 213 26.74 9.76 3.78
CA PRO A 213 25.85 10.92 3.77
C PRO A 213 25.34 11.29 2.37
N GLY A 214 25.57 10.43 1.36
CA GLY A 214 25.25 10.74 -0.04
C GLY A 214 26.37 11.47 -0.81
N VAL A 215 27.54 11.70 -0.18
CA VAL A 215 28.67 12.42 -0.80
C VAL A 215 29.80 11.45 -1.15
N GLY A 216 30.35 11.59 -2.35
CA GLY A 216 31.41 10.71 -2.85
C GLY A 216 30.91 9.31 -3.18
N ALA A 217 31.83 8.36 -3.35
CA ALA A 217 31.48 6.98 -3.65
C ALA A 217 30.80 6.30 -2.45
N PHE A 218 29.64 5.68 -2.66
CA PHE A 218 28.98 4.88 -1.63
C PHE A 218 29.85 3.66 -1.30
N PRO A 219 30.30 3.46 -0.03
CA PRO A 219 31.23 2.39 0.33
C PRO A 219 30.70 1.01 -0.07
N GLU A 220 31.56 0.21 -0.71
CA GLU A 220 31.13 -1.08 -1.28
C GLU A 220 30.58 -2.05 -0.22
N ALA A 221 31.15 -2.06 0.99
CA ALA A 221 30.64 -2.87 2.10
C ALA A 221 29.22 -2.45 2.52
N GLU A 222 28.93 -1.15 2.56
CA GLU A 222 27.59 -0.63 2.87
C GLU A 222 26.61 -0.93 1.72
N ARG A 223 27.04 -0.80 0.46
CA ARG A 223 26.25 -1.18 -0.71
C ARG A 223 25.87 -2.67 -0.68
N GLN A 224 26.81 -3.54 -0.33
CA GLN A 224 26.56 -4.98 -0.17
C GLN A 224 25.59 -5.26 0.97
N LYS A 225 25.73 -4.57 2.11
CA LYS A 225 24.78 -4.64 3.23
C LYS A 225 23.36 -4.25 2.78
N LEU A 226 23.21 -3.12 2.08
CA LEU A 226 21.92 -2.65 1.56
C LEU A 226 21.26 -3.70 0.65
N ARG A 227 22.01 -4.23 -0.34
CA ARG A 227 21.52 -5.28 -1.25
C ARG A 227 21.13 -6.56 -0.51
N SER A 228 21.90 -6.95 0.51
CA SER A 228 21.61 -8.12 1.34
C SER A 228 20.29 -7.95 2.10
N ILE A 229 20.08 -6.79 2.73
CA ILE A 229 18.83 -6.46 3.43
C ILE A 229 17.64 -6.55 2.48
N VAL A 230 17.73 -5.86 1.34
CA VAL A 230 16.63 -5.83 0.35
C VAL A 230 16.35 -7.23 -0.20
N GLY A 231 17.39 -7.96 -0.60
CA GLY A 231 17.24 -9.33 -1.10
C GLY A 231 16.60 -10.28 -0.09
N ALA A 232 17.00 -10.20 1.19
CA ALA A 232 16.43 -11.02 2.24
C ALA A 232 14.96 -10.68 2.54
N ALA A 233 14.58 -9.39 2.53
CA ALA A 233 13.19 -8.96 2.71
C ALA A 233 12.31 -9.41 1.53
N HIS A 234 12.78 -9.17 0.30
CA HIS A 234 12.06 -9.54 -0.92
C HIS A 234 11.87 -11.05 -1.07
N ALA A 235 12.86 -11.86 -0.66
CA ALA A 235 12.74 -13.32 -0.64
C ALA A 235 11.61 -13.82 0.28
N ARG A 236 11.15 -12.99 1.22
CA ARG A 236 10.04 -13.26 2.15
C ARG A 236 8.75 -12.52 1.78
N GLY A 237 8.74 -11.80 0.67
CA GLY A 237 7.61 -10.97 0.24
C GLY A 237 7.38 -9.74 1.11
N GLN A 238 8.40 -9.26 1.81
CA GLN A 238 8.35 -8.04 2.62
C GLN A 238 8.92 -6.87 1.82
N GLN A 239 8.37 -5.67 2.02
CA GLN A 239 8.86 -4.43 1.43
C GLN A 239 9.90 -3.77 2.35
N VAL A 240 10.73 -2.87 1.81
CA VAL A 240 11.76 -2.14 2.56
C VAL A 240 11.59 -0.63 2.46
N ARG A 241 11.74 0.08 3.59
CA ARG A 241 11.86 1.55 3.69
C ARG A 241 13.04 1.90 4.61
N PHE A 242 13.69 3.03 4.37
CA PHE A 242 14.58 3.64 5.36
C PHE A 242 14.10 5.06 5.67
N TRP A 243 14.12 5.44 6.95
CA TRP A 243 13.83 6.79 7.43
C TRP A 243 15.09 7.42 8.05
N ALA A 244 15.04 8.72 8.38
CA ALA A 244 16.23 9.50 8.75
C ALA A 244 17.34 9.46 7.68
N THR A 245 16.93 9.42 6.41
CA THR A 245 17.81 9.56 5.25
C THR A 245 18.18 11.04 5.03
N PRO A 246 19.37 11.35 4.47
CA PRO A 246 19.61 12.67 3.89
C PRO A 246 18.50 13.08 2.91
N ASP A 247 17.68 14.08 3.28
CA ASP A 247 16.50 14.50 2.50
C ASP A 247 16.48 15.99 2.11
N LEU A 248 17.49 16.75 2.52
CA LEU A 248 17.65 18.12 2.04
C LEU A 248 17.95 18.12 0.54
N ALA A 249 17.23 18.95 -0.21
CA ALA A 249 17.38 19.04 -1.66
C ALA A 249 18.83 19.34 -2.07
N GLY A 250 19.37 18.46 -2.92
CA GLY A 250 20.73 18.59 -3.45
C GLY A 250 21.33 17.25 -3.90
N PRO A 251 22.56 17.28 -4.42
CA PRO A 251 23.20 16.11 -5.04
C PRO A 251 23.34 14.92 -4.10
N ALA A 252 23.52 15.16 -2.80
CA ALA A 252 23.69 14.09 -1.82
C ALA A 252 22.39 13.28 -1.63
N ARG A 253 21.25 13.95 -1.56
CA ARG A 253 19.93 13.31 -1.52
C ARG A 253 19.65 12.55 -2.81
N ASP A 254 19.89 13.17 -3.96
CA ASP A 254 19.63 12.53 -5.26
C ASP A 254 20.51 11.28 -5.45
N ALA A 255 21.78 11.33 -5.01
CA ALA A 255 22.68 10.19 -5.00
C ALA A 255 22.17 9.07 -4.07
N LEU A 256 21.65 9.41 -2.89
CA LEU A 256 21.03 8.45 -1.99
C LEU A 256 19.79 7.80 -2.60
N TRP A 257 18.86 8.59 -3.15
CA TRP A 257 17.69 8.06 -3.83
C TRP A 257 18.06 7.13 -5.00
N ALA A 258 19.10 7.48 -5.76
CA ALA A 258 19.60 6.62 -6.85
C ALA A 258 20.12 5.28 -6.32
N GLU A 259 20.85 5.28 -5.21
CA GLU A 259 21.36 4.06 -4.58
C GLU A 259 20.25 3.18 -4.00
N LEU A 260 19.28 3.78 -3.30
CA LEU A 260 18.12 3.07 -2.77
C LEU A 260 17.26 2.48 -3.91
N LEU A 261 17.02 3.26 -4.97
CA LEU A 261 16.28 2.81 -6.14
C LEU A 261 17.00 1.67 -6.87
N ALA A 262 18.32 1.78 -7.06
CA ALA A 262 19.15 0.76 -7.70
C ALA A 262 19.24 -0.54 -6.87
N ALA A 263 19.20 -0.43 -5.54
CA ALA A 263 19.14 -1.59 -4.64
C ALA A 263 17.74 -2.23 -4.59
N GLY A 264 16.71 -1.55 -5.09
CA GLY A 264 15.34 -2.06 -5.15
C GLY A 264 14.48 -1.70 -3.94
N VAL A 265 14.90 -0.78 -3.08
CA VAL A 265 14.13 -0.31 -1.91
C VAL A 265 12.74 0.16 -2.33
N ASP A 266 11.72 -0.35 -1.65
CA ASP A 266 10.31 -0.21 -2.07
C ASP A 266 9.77 1.19 -1.87
N TYR A 267 10.20 1.90 -0.82
CA TYR A 267 9.73 3.25 -0.50
C TYR A 267 10.89 4.21 -0.22
N LEU A 268 10.98 5.26 -1.03
CA LEU A 268 11.88 6.39 -0.87
C LEU A 268 11.17 7.45 -0.03
N ASN A 269 11.70 7.70 1.16
CA ASN A 269 11.18 8.64 2.12
C ASN A 269 11.52 10.09 1.72
N THR A 270 10.55 11.00 1.74
CA THR A 270 10.83 12.44 1.57
C THR A 270 9.73 13.33 2.16
N ASP A 271 10.12 14.55 2.56
CA ASP A 271 9.23 15.69 2.80
C ASP A 271 9.08 16.56 1.52
N ASP A 272 9.93 16.39 0.50
CA ASP A 272 9.93 17.14 -0.77
C ASP A 272 9.19 16.38 -1.87
N LEU A 273 7.84 16.48 -1.86
CA LEU A 273 6.98 15.75 -2.80
C LEU A 273 7.32 16.02 -4.27
N ALA A 274 7.53 17.29 -4.62
CA ALA A 274 7.81 17.69 -5.99
C ALA A 274 9.21 17.23 -6.44
N GLY A 275 10.20 17.31 -5.56
CA GLY A 275 11.55 16.83 -5.85
C GLY A 275 11.60 15.33 -6.12
N LEU A 276 10.93 14.52 -5.29
CA LEU A 276 10.90 13.07 -5.51
C LEU A 276 10.06 12.67 -6.73
N GLU A 277 8.98 13.39 -7.04
CA GLU A 277 8.25 13.20 -8.30
C GLU A 277 9.17 13.42 -9.50
N ALA A 278 9.86 14.56 -9.55
CA ALA A 278 10.78 14.89 -10.64
C ALA A 278 11.92 13.87 -10.76
N PHE A 279 12.50 13.46 -9.63
CA PHE A 279 13.53 12.44 -9.58
C PHE A 279 13.06 11.10 -10.15
N LEU A 280 11.92 10.57 -9.68
CA LEU A 280 11.42 9.27 -10.13
C LEU A 280 10.97 9.29 -11.58
N ASP A 281 10.46 10.42 -12.08
CA ASP A 281 10.13 10.58 -13.49
C ASP A 281 11.36 10.57 -14.39
N ALA A 282 12.47 11.16 -13.96
CA ALA A 282 13.75 11.12 -14.66
C ALA A 282 14.41 9.74 -14.64
N HIS A 283 14.15 8.93 -13.61
CA HIS A 283 14.74 7.60 -13.40
C HIS A 283 13.82 6.44 -13.79
N ARG A 284 12.81 6.71 -14.62
CA ARG A 284 11.94 5.66 -15.14
C ARG A 284 12.77 4.67 -15.98
N THR A 285 12.92 3.45 -15.49
CA THR A 285 13.26 2.32 -16.34
C THR A 285 12.10 2.07 -17.31
N ALA A 286 12.43 2.06 -18.60
CA ALA A 286 11.50 1.79 -19.70
C ALA A 286 10.83 0.42 -19.57
#